data_AF-A0A6G0X4J3-F1
#
_entry.id   AF-A0A6G0X4J3-F1
#
_cell.length_a   1.000
_cell.length_b   1.000
_cell.length_c   1.000
_cell.angle_alpha   90.00
_cell.angle_beta   90.00
_cell.angle_gamma   90.00
#
_symmetry.space_group_name_H-M   'P 1'
#
loop_
_entity.id
_entity.type
_entity.pdbx_description
1 polymer ?
#
loop_
_entity_poly.entity_id
_entity_poly.type
_entity_poly.pdbx_seq_one_letter_code
_entity_poly.pdbx_strand_id
1 'polypeptide(L)'
;MDQDEETNDNGTRRWWSEEDDVSLLIQVNSELPFKAIKTTRAWEELASSLQRVDGLSRSRLDGKKVQNRFNSLIKSHRKYHAASASLSGVSQDETEKVRLLDELVQLVDDNESKKESSVNLQQKIEKAEATKFIRDEAMKTCSRKRISSDDQDVEGRTSKKQKLILDVQDKEI
;
A
#
# COMPACT_ATOMS: atom_id res chain seq x y z
N MET A 1 -19.95 -54.74 0.73
CA MET A 1 -18.65 -55.32 0.38
C MET A 1 -18.45 -55.03 -1.10
N ASP A 2 -17.66 -54.06 -1.53
CA ASP A 2 -16.82 -53.09 -0.86
C ASP A 2 -16.71 -51.88 -1.80
N GLN A 3 -16.75 -50.68 -1.25
CA GLN A 3 -16.43 -49.47 -1.99
C GLN A 3 -14.91 -49.41 -2.07
N ASP A 4 -14.36 -49.58 -3.26
CA ASP A 4 -12.99 -49.18 -3.54
C ASP A 4 -12.98 -47.63 -3.57
N GLU A 5 -12.91 -47.02 -2.40
CA GLU A 5 -12.38 -45.66 -2.26
C GLU A 5 -10.92 -45.73 -2.67
N GLU A 6 -10.69 -45.45 -3.95
CA GLU A 6 -9.39 -45.16 -4.53
C GLU A 6 -8.86 -43.89 -3.84
N THR A 7 -8.23 -44.08 -2.67
CA THR A 7 -7.45 -43.06 -2.01
C THR A 7 -6.40 -42.62 -3.02
N ASN A 8 -6.63 -41.45 -3.62
CA ASN A 8 -5.69 -40.75 -4.46
C ASN A 8 -4.49 -40.33 -3.60
N ASP A 9 -3.65 -41.32 -3.25
CA ASP A 9 -2.32 -41.15 -2.71
C ASP A 9 -1.45 -40.57 -3.83
N ASN A 10 -1.64 -39.27 -4.04
CA ASN A 10 -0.82 -38.49 -4.95
C ASN A 10 0.54 -38.32 -4.28
N GLY A 11 1.40 -39.33 -4.48
CA GLY A 11 2.80 -39.43 -4.09
C GLY A 11 3.70 -38.33 -4.67
N THR A 12 3.43 -37.08 -4.30
CA THR A 12 4.28 -35.91 -4.57
C THR A 12 4.58 -35.18 -3.28
N ARG A 13 5.17 -35.89 -2.30
CA ARG A 13 5.93 -35.35 -1.16
C ARG A 13 5.48 -33.94 -0.73
N ARG A 14 4.20 -33.80 -0.33
CA ARG A 14 3.57 -32.52 0.00
C ARG A 14 4.31 -31.96 1.21
N TRP A 15 5.09 -30.91 0.98
CA TRP A 15 5.89 -30.23 2.00
C TRP A 15 5.02 -29.58 3.10
N TRP A 16 3.78 -29.24 2.75
CA TRP A 16 2.77 -28.62 3.60
C TRP A 16 1.48 -29.43 3.49
N SER A 17 1.00 -29.96 4.63
CA SER A 17 -0.33 -30.55 4.75
C SER A 17 -1.40 -29.46 4.93
N GLU A 18 -2.68 -29.86 4.98
CA GLU A 18 -3.75 -28.91 5.26
C GLU A 18 -3.76 -28.50 6.74
N GLU A 19 -3.42 -29.41 7.64
CA GLU A 19 -3.23 -29.15 9.07
C GLU A 19 -2.04 -28.22 9.32
N ASP A 20 -0.94 -28.38 8.55
CA ASP A 20 0.19 -27.45 8.59
C ASP A 20 -0.25 -26.05 8.13
N ASP A 21 -1.09 -25.96 7.09
CA ASP A 21 -1.62 -24.69 6.60
C ASP A 21 -2.53 -24.02 7.64
N VAL A 22 -3.40 -24.77 8.31
CA VAL A 22 -4.28 -24.25 9.37
C VAL A 22 -3.44 -23.73 10.53
N SER A 23 -2.47 -24.51 11.00
CA SER A 23 -1.55 -24.11 12.08
C SER A 23 -0.76 -22.85 11.71
N LEU A 24 -0.29 -22.76 10.47
CA LEU A 24 0.36 -21.58 9.93
C LEU A 24 -0.57 -20.35 9.98
N LEU A 25 -1.80 -20.48 9.49
CA LEU A 25 -2.75 -19.37 9.42
C LEU A 25 -3.16 -18.89 10.81
N ILE A 26 -3.39 -19.81 11.76
CA ILE A 26 -3.64 -19.47 13.16
C ILE A 26 -2.48 -18.65 13.74
N GLN A 27 -1.24 -19.11 13.56
CA GLN A 27 -0.08 -18.41 14.08
C GLN A 27 0.08 -17.02 13.44
N VAL A 28 -0.10 -16.93 12.11
CA VAL A 28 -0.05 -15.66 11.38
C VAL A 28 -1.14 -14.70 11.84
N ASN A 29 -2.33 -15.18 12.17
CA ASN A 29 -3.40 -14.33 12.71
C ASN A 29 -3.07 -13.79 14.10
N SER A 30 -2.36 -14.58 14.92
CA SER A 30 -1.95 -14.15 16.26
C SER A 30 -0.79 -13.15 16.27
N GLU A 31 0.22 -13.34 15.41
CA GLU A 31 1.47 -12.55 15.43
C GLU A 31 1.51 -11.44 14.36
N LEU A 32 0.66 -11.52 13.33
CA LEU A 32 0.51 -10.55 12.24
C LEU A 32 1.85 -10.05 11.65
N PRO A 33 2.77 -10.95 11.24
CA PRO A 33 4.13 -10.59 10.80
C PRO A 33 4.16 -9.66 9.58
N PHE A 34 3.11 -9.64 8.76
CA PHE A 34 2.98 -8.77 7.60
C PHE A 34 2.70 -7.29 7.95
N LYS A 35 2.23 -7.00 9.17
CA LYS A 35 2.05 -5.64 9.69
C LYS A 35 3.33 -5.05 10.28
N ALA A 36 4.33 -5.89 10.59
CA ALA A 36 5.58 -5.44 11.17
C ALA A 36 6.36 -4.52 10.21
N ILE A 37 7.10 -3.56 10.79
CA ILE A 37 8.00 -2.67 10.03
C ILE A 37 9.13 -3.49 9.39
N LYS A 38 9.70 -4.43 10.15
CA LYS A 38 10.74 -5.36 9.70
C LYS A 38 10.14 -6.74 9.45
N THR A 39 9.43 -6.87 8.32
CA THR A 39 8.69 -8.09 7.97
C THR A 39 9.58 -9.33 7.97
N THR A 40 10.80 -9.27 7.44
CA THR A 40 11.74 -10.41 7.40
C THR A 40 12.02 -11.02 8.76
N ARG A 41 12.24 -10.19 9.78
CA ARG A 41 12.48 -10.63 11.15
C ARG A 41 11.22 -11.22 11.78
N ALA A 42 10.07 -10.59 11.56
CA ALA A 42 8.80 -11.07 12.09
C ALA A 42 8.45 -12.47 11.54
N TRP A 43 8.72 -12.72 10.26
CA TRP A 43 8.53 -14.06 9.68
C TRP A 43 9.49 -15.11 10.24
N GLU A 44 10.72 -14.74 10.61
CA GLU A 44 11.69 -15.65 11.25
C GLU A 44 11.30 -15.99 12.70
N GLU A 45 10.80 -14.99 13.44
CA GLU A 45 10.24 -15.18 14.78
C GLU A 45 9.02 -16.10 14.72
N LEU A 46 8.12 -15.89 13.76
CA LEU A 46 6.97 -16.77 13.54
C LEU A 46 7.39 -18.19 13.15
N ALA A 47 8.39 -18.34 12.28
CA ALA A 47 8.93 -19.66 11.94
C ALA A 47 9.52 -20.39 13.17
N SER A 48 10.15 -19.64 14.08
CA SER A 48 10.66 -20.17 15.35
C SER A 48 9.54 -20.53 16.32
N SER A 49 8.41 -19.81 16.28
CA SER A 49 7.20 -20.10 17.05
C SER A 49 6.52 -21.38 16.55
N LEU A 50 6.36 -21.50 15.23
CA LEU A 50 5.81 -22.69 14.57
C LEU A 50 6.63 -23.94 14.88
N GLN A 51 7.96 -23.87 14.97
CA GLN A 51 8.78 -25.02 15.37
C GLN A 51 8.47 -25.58 16.77
N ARG A 52 7.79 -24.80 17.63
CA ARG A 52 7.38 -25.24 18.97
C ARG A 52 5.99 -25.86 18.98
N VAL A 53 5.23 -25.69 17.90
CA VAL A 53 3.90 -26.29 17.74
C VAL A 53 4.11 -27.76 17.38
N ASP A 54 3.58 -28.66 18.22
CA ASP A 54 3.64 -30.10 17.97
C ASP A 54 2.68 -30.47 16.83
N GLY A 55 3.04 -31.48 16.04
CA GLY A 55 2.22 -31.96 14.92
C GLY A 55 2.49 -31.31 13.56
N LEU A 56 3.44 -30.38 13.44
CA LEU A 56 3.89 -29.95 12.11
C LEU A 56 4.70 -31.05 11.42
N SER A 57 4.45 -31.24 10.12
CA SER A 57 5.16 -32.24 9.30
C SER A 57 6.68 -32.00 9.19
N ARG A 58 7.21 -30.89 9.73
CA ARG A 58 8.62 -30.47 9.60
C ARG A 58 9.25 -30.01 10.90
N SER A 59 10.50 -30.43 11.10
CA SER A 59 11.36 -30.04 12.23
C SER A 59 12.17 -28.74 12.03
N ARG A 60 12.32 -28.24 10.80
CA ARG A 60 13.03 -26.97 10.50
C ARG A 60 12.26 -26.10 9.52
N LEU A 61 11.84 -24.93 10.01
CA LEU A 61 11.15 -23.89 9.26
C LEU A 61 12.04 -22.64 9.18
N ASP A 62 11.94 -21.93 8.07
CA ASP A 62 12.65 -20.68 7.77
C ASP A 62 11.59 -19.63 7.47
N GLY A 63 11.76 -18.41 8.00
CA GLY A 63 10.80 -17.33 7.84
C GLY A 63 10.44 -17.05 6.39
N LYS A 64 11.41 -17.17 5.47
CA LYS A 64 11.15 -16.98 4.03
C LYS A 64 10.20 -18.03 3.45
N LYS A 65 10.32 -19.29 3.90
CA LYS A 65 9.47 -20.39 3.42
C LYS A 65 8.06 -20.25 3.96
N VAL A 66 7.95 -19.87 5.23
CA VAL A 66 6.67 -19.60 5.90
C VAL A 66 5.94 -18.45 5.21
N GLN A 67 6.64 -17.34 4.97
CA GLN A 67 6.11 -16.19 4.23
C GLN A 67 5.65 -16.57 2.82
N ASN A 68 6.47 -17.34 2.07
CA ASN A 68 6.11 -17.78 0.73
C ASN A 68 4.86 -18.66 0.73
N ARG A 69 4.72 -19.56 1.72
CA ARG A 69 3.54 -20.41 1.85
C ARG A 69 2.30 -19.56 2.13
N PHE A 70 2.36 -18.66 3.10
CA PHE A 70 1.27 -17.72 3.41
C PHE A 70 0.84 -16.93 2.16
N ASN A 71 1.78 -16.32 1.45
CA ASN A 71 1.48 -15.57 0.22
C ASN A 71 0.84 -16.44 -0.87
N SER A 72 1.26 -17.70 -0.98
CA SER A 72 0.65 -18.65 -1.92
C SER A 72 -0.80 -18.98 -1.54
N LEU A 73 -1.09 -19.15 -0.25
CA LEU A 73 -2.44 -19.44 0.24
C LEU A 73 -3.38 -18.26 -0.01
N ILE A 74 -2.96 -17.04 0.33
CA ILE A 74 -3.72 -15.81 0.07
C ILE A 74 -4.03 -15.64 -1.42
N LYS A 75 -3.04 -15.86 -2.30
CA LYS A 75 -3.23 -15.79 -3.76
C LYS A 75 -4.22 -16.84 -4.27
N SER A 76 -4.11 -18.08 -3.76
CA SER A 76 -5.02 -19.16 -4.15
C SER A 76 -6.44 -18.86 -3.70
N HIS A 77 -6.61 -18.37 -2.48
CA HIS A 77 -7.90 -18.02 -1.91
C HIS A 77 -8.61 -16.91 -2.70
N ARG A 78 -7.90 -15.83 -3.02
CA ARG A 78 -8.44 -14.75 -3.86
C ARG A 78 -8.93 -15.24 -5.22
N LYS A 79 -8.17 -16.12 -5.87
CA LYS A 79 -8.57 -16.71 -7.16
C LYS A 79 -9.83 -17.57 -7.02
N TYR A 80 -9.87 -18.38 -5.97
CA TYR A 80 -11.02 -19.23 -5.69
C TYR A 80 -12.28 -18.41 -5.41
N HIS A 81 -12.19 -17.36 -4.59
CA HIS A 81 -13.32 -16.48 -4.30
C HIS A 81 -13.80 -15.71 -5.55
N ALA A 82 -12.88 -15.23 -6.38
CA ALA A 82 -13.23 -14.55 -7.64
C ALA A 82 -13.93 -15.48 -8.65
N ALA A 83 -13.47 -16.74 -8.76
CA ALA A 83 -14.11 -17.74 -9.60
C ALA A 83 -15.49 -18.13 -9.05
N SER A 84 -15.60 -18.33 -7.74
CA SER A 84 -16.85 -18.72 -7.08
C SER A 84 -17.92 -17.62 -7.16
N ALA A 85 -17.52 -16.35 -7.05
CA ALA A 85 -18.42 -15.21 -7.29
C ALA A 85 -19.04 -15.23 -8.70
N SER A 86 -18.32 -15.78 -9.69
CA SER A 86 -18.80 -15.92 -11.07
C SER A 86 -19.69 -17.16 -11.29
N LEU A 87 -19.65 -18.13 -10.36
CA LEU A 87 -20.35 -19.43 -10.40
C LEU A 87 -21.45 -19.55 -9.33
N SER A 88 -21.93 -18.40 -8.81
CA SER A 88 -22.89 -18.30 -7.70
C SER A 88 -24.07 -19.28 -7.86
N GLY A 89 -24.13 -20.25 -6.93
CA GLY A 89 -25.12 -21.34 -6.94
C GLY A 89 -24.67 -22.64 -6.26
N VAL A 90 -23.36 -22.80 -6.00
CA VAL A 90 -22.80 -23.98 -5.30
C VAL A 90 -22.62 -23.66 -3.82
N SER A 91 -23.17 -24.50 -2.93
CA SER A 91 -22.91 -24.42 -1.49
C SER A 91 -21.45 -24.78 -1.23
N GLN A 92 -20.67 -23.82 -0.74
CA GLN A 92 -19.27 -24.04 -0.37
C GLN A 92 -19.17 -24.55 1.06
N ASP A 93 -18.34 -25.56 1.29
CA ASP A 93 -17.97 -25.98 2.64
C ASP A 93 -17.03 -24.94 3.26
N GLU A 94 -17.52 -24.24 4.29
CA GLU A 94 -16.73 -23.32 5.09
C GLU A 94 -15.82 -24.08 6.06
N THR A 95 -14.68 -24.54 5.55
CA THR A 95 -13.63 -25.09 6.39
C THR A 95 -12.98 -24.00 7.26
N GLU A 96 -12.41 -24.38 8.40
CA GLU A 96 -11.67 -23.46 9.28
C GLU A 96 -10.60 -22.67 8.52
N LYS A 97 -9.90 -23.35 7.61
CA LYS A 97 -8.91 -22.75 6.71
C LYS A 97 -9.48 -21.61 5.88
N VAL A 98 -10.69 -21.78 5.31
CA VAL A 98 -11.36 -20.76 4.49
C VAL A 98 -11.69 -19.54 5.35
N ARG A 99 -12.28 -19.74 6.54
CA ARG A 99 -12.61 -18.64 7.47
C ARG A 99 -11.38 -17.84 7.88
N LEU A 100 -10.29 -18.53 8.23
CA LEU A 100 -9.02 -17.88 8.56
C LEU A 100 -8.45 -17.10 7.37
N LEU A 101 -8.57 -17.64 6.15
CA LEU A 101 -8.12 -16.95 4.94
C LEU A 101 -8.97 -15.71 4.62
N ASP A 102 -10.29 -15.75 4.83
CA ASP A 102 -11.16 -14.58 4.66
C ASP A 102 -10.74 -13.44 5.60
N GLU A 103 -10.58 -13.73 6.89
CA GLU A 103 -10.13 -12.75 7.88
C GLU A 103 -8.73 -12.20 7.55
N LEU A 104 -7.78 -13.08 7.22
CA LEU A 104 -6.40 -12.68 6.93
C LEU A 104 -6.29 -11.88 5.62
N VAL A 105 -7.09 -12.19 4.59
CA VAL A 105 -7.15 -11.38 3.36
C VAL A 105 -7.60 -9.96 3.70
N GLN A 106 -8.67 -9.80 4.48
CA GLN A 106 -9.15 -8.49 4.89
C GLN A 106 -8.07 -7.71 5.65
N LEU A 107 -7.37 -8.35 6.60
CA LEU A 107 -6.31 -7.70 7.37
C LEU A 107 -5.09 -7.30 6.52
N VAL A 108 -4.76 -8.08 5.49
CA VAL A 108 -3.69 -7.77 4.54
C VAL A 108 -4.08 -6.57 3.69
N ASP A 109 -5.28 -6.56 3.11
CA ASP A 109 -5.77 -5.47 2.25
C ASP A 109 -5.91 -4.15 3.03
N ASP A 110 -6.42 -4.21 4.26
CA ASP A 110 -6.47 -3.05 5.16
C ASP A 110 -5.07 -2.50 5.45
N ASN A 111 -4.08 -3.38 5.65
CA ASN A 111 -2.72 -2.97 5.92
C ASN A 111 -2.06 -2.36 4.67
N GLU A 112 -2.30 -2.91 3.47
CA GLU A 112 -1.83 -2.32 2.21
C GLU A 112 -2.44 -0.94 1.99
N SER A 113 -3.76 -0.80 2.15
CA SER A 113 -4.49 0.46 2.05
C SER A 113 -3.95 1.54 3.02
N LYS A 114 -3.64 1.16 4.26
CA LYS A 114 -3.03 2.06 5.25
C LYS A 114 -1.63 2.51 4.85
N LYS A 115 -0.81 1.59 4.32
CA LYS A 115 0.54 1.93 3.81
C LYS A 115 0.45 2.88 2.62
N GLU A 116 -0.46 2.62 1.68
CA GLU A 116 -0.68 3.48 0.51
C GLU A 116 -1.15 4.89 0.88
N SER A 117 -2.13 5.00 1.78
CA SER A 117 -2.61 6.30 2.26
C SER A 117 -1.51 7.13 2.94
N SER A 118 -0.64 6.48 3.70
CA SER A 118 0.50 7.12 4.38
C SER A 118 1.54 7.63 3.37
N VAL A 119 1.86 6.81 2.36
CA VAL A 119 2.78 7.21 1.27
C VAL A 119 2.20 8.36 0.46
N ASN A 120 0.90 8.30 0.13
CA ASN A 120 0.22 9.37 -0.61
C ASN A 120 0.23 10.70 0.15
N LEU A 121 -0.01 10.65 1.47
CA LEU A 121 0.07 11.82 2.33
C LEU A 121 1.48 12.40 2.36
N GLN A 122 2.50 11.56 2.50
CA GLN A 122 3.90 11.98 2.48
C GLN A 122 4.28 12.66 1.16
N GLN A 123 3.87 12.09 0.02
CA GLN A 123 4.09 12.67 -1.30
C GLN A 123 3.37 14.01 -1.48
N LYS A 124 2.16 14.16 -0.92
CA LYS A 124 1.43 15.45 -0.95
C LYS A 124 2.16 16.52 -0.14
N ILE A 125 2.67 16.16 1.04
CA ILE A 125 3.46 17.07 1.88
C ILE A 125 4.74 17.50 1.15
N GLU A 126 5.51 16.56 0.61
CA GLU A 126 6.75 16.85 -0.12
C GLU A 126 6.50 17.75 -1.35
N LYS A 127 5.43 17.49 -2.11
CA LYS A 127 5.04 18.35 -3.24
C LYS A 127 4.65 19.76 -2.78
N ALA A 128 3.95 19.90 -1.65
CA ALA A 128 3.59 21.19 -1.10
C ALA A 128 4.82 21.96 -0.60
N GLU A 129 5.77 21.28 0.05
CA GLU A 129 7.05 21.85 0.48
C GLU A 129 7.91 22.29 -0.70
N ALA A 130 8.04 21.47 -1.74
CA ALA A 130 8.75 21.83 -2.97
C ALA A 130 8.12 23.04 -3.66
N THR A 131 6.79 23.10 -3.73
CA THR A 131 6.05 24.25 -4.31
C THR A 131 6.29 25.52 -3.49
N LYS A 132 6.27 25.41 -2.15
CA LYS A 132 6.56 26.51 -1.25
C LYS A 132 8.00 27.01 -1.44
N PHE A 133 8.96 26.10 -1.52
CA PHE A 133 10.38 26.44 -1.75
C PHE A 133 10.57 27.23 -3.05
N ILE A 134 9.99 26.77 -4.16
CA ILE A 134 10.07 27.47 -5.46
C ILE A 134 9.45 28.88 -5.37
N ARG A 135 8.29 29.01 -4.72
CA ARG A 135 7.63 30.31 -4.51
C ARG A 135 8.51 31.25 -3.69
N ASP A 136 9.04 30.79 -2.56
CA ASP A 136 9.86 31.60 -1.66
C ASP A 136 11.16 32.06 -2.36
N GLU A 137 11.77 31.18 -3.15
CA GLU A 137 12.98 31.50 -3.93
C GLU A 137 12.70 32.52 -5.05
N ALA A 138 11.58 32.39 -5.76
CA ALA A 138 11.14 33.34 -6.78
C ALA A 138 10.85 34.73 -6.17
N MET A 139 10.20 34.79 -5.02
CA MET A 139 9.88 36.05 -4.33
C MET A 139 11.15 36.80 -3.88
N LYS A 140 12.20 36.08 -3.45
CA LYS A 140 13.50 36.65 -3.06
C LYS A 140 14.32 37.16 -4.25
N THR A 141 14.14 36.59 -5.44
CA THR A 141 14.90 36.96 -6.64
C THR A 141 14.23 38.10 -7.42
N CYS A 142 12.91 38.15 -7.49
CA CYS A 142 12.17 39.24 -8.14
C CYS A 142 12.24 40.57 -7.38
N SER A 143 12.46 40.56 -6.06
CA SER A 143 12.51 41.78 -5.23
C SER A 143 13.81 42.60 -5.38
N ARG A 144 14.84 42.07 -6.07
CA ARG A 144 16.15 42.75 -6.24
C ARG A 144 16.25 43.70 -7.44
N LYS A 145 15.16 43.94 -8.20
CA LYS A 145 15.17 44.84 -9.37
C LYS A 145 14.41 46.15 -9.13
N ARG A 146 14.59 46.83 -7.99
CA ARG A 146 14.37 48.28 -7.88
C ARG A 146 15.40 48.89 -6.93
N ILE A 147 15.96 50.04 -7.34
CA ILE A 147 16.94 50.92 -6.67
C ILE A 147 18.40 50.66 -7.08
N SER A 148 18.71 51.08 -8.30
CA SER A 148 19.83 52.02 -8.47
C SER A 148 19.15 53.39 -8.57
N SER A 149 19.29 54.19 -7.51
CA SER A 149 18.99 55.61 -7.52
C SER A 149 20.11 56.26 -8.33
N ASP A 150 19.83 56.63 -9.58
CA ASP A 150 20.65 57.60 -10.31
C ASP A 150 19.84 58.90 -10.27
N ASP A 151 20.39 59.87 -9.55
CA ASP A 151 19.83 61.19 -9.34
C ASP A 151 20.31 62.06 -10.51
N GLN A 152 19.38 62.52 -11.37
CA GLN A 152 19.35 63.87 -11.98
C GLN A 152 18.06 64.03 -12.82
N ASP A 153 17.33 65.10 -12.51
CA ASP A 153 16.10 65.57 -13.15
C ASP A 153 16.24 65.83 -14.66
N VAL A 154 15.29 65.34 -15.47
CA VAL A 154 14.59 66.10 -16.53
C VAL A 154 13.41 65.28 -17.08
N GLU A 155 12.21 65.86 -16.94
CA GLU A 155 11.06 65.81 -17.85
C GLU A 155 10.71 64.53 -18.63
N GLY A 156 9.47 64.06 -18.42
CA GLY A 156 8.66 63.49 -19.49
C GLY A 156 8.82 62.00 -19.78
N ARG A 157 8.24 61.13 -18.95
CA ARG A 157 8.01 59.74 -19.39
C ARG A 157 6.75 59.13 -18.78
N THR A 158 5.63 59.55 -19.35
CA THR A 158 4.31 58.99 -19.09
C THR A 158 4.29 57.53 -19.52
N SER A 159 4.04 56.62 -18.57
CA SER A 159 3.81 55.20 -18.86
C SER A 159 2.53 55.07 -19.69
N LYS A 160 2.67 54.71 -20.96
CA LYS A 160 1.62 54.63 -22.01
C LYS A 160 0.46 53.65 -21.72
N LYS A 161 0.34 53.08 -20.51
CA LYS A 161 -0.76 52.18 -20.13
C LYS A 161 -1.75 52.78 -19.12
N GLN A 162 -1.51 53.99 -18.61
CA GLN A 162 -2.45 54.72 -17.76
C GLN A 162 -3.00 56.02 -18.39
N LYS A 163 -2.72 56.27 -19.67
CA LYS A 163 -3.20 57.45 -20.41
C LYS A 163 -4.47 57.23 -21.24
N LEU A 164 -5.22 56.16 -20.98
CA LEU A 164 -6.45 55.85 -21.73
C LEU A 164 -7.73 55.94 -20.89
N ILE A 165 -7.65 56.33 -19.62
CA ILE A 165 -8.81 56.43 -18.71
C ILE A 165 -9.10 57.87 -18.27
N LEU A 166 -8.24 58.84 -18.65
CA LEU A 166 -8.34 60.24 -18.18
C LEU A 166 -8.64 61.24 -19.31
N ASP A 167 -9.16 60.77 -20.45
CA ASP A 167 -9.56 61.61 -21.60
C ASP A 167 -11.02 61.41 -22.02
N VAL A 168 -11.85 60.78 -21.17
CA VAL A 168 -13.28 60.51 -21.41
C VAL A 168 -14.21 61.38 -20.55
N GLN A 169 -13.69 62.41 -19.87
CA GLN A 169 -14.54 63.29 -19.04
C GLN A 169 -14.56 64.78 -19.39
N ASP A 170 -13.85 65.24 -20.42
CA ASP A 170 -13.84 66.67 -20.79
C ASP A 170 -14.29 66.96 -22.24
N LYS A 171 -15.16 66.13 -22.82
CA LYS A 171 -15.83 66.42 -24.11
C LYS A 171 -17.28 65.94 -24.16
N GLU A 172 -18.14 66.56 -23.36
CA GLU A 172 -19.55 66.86 -23.70
C GLU A 172 -20.00 67.96 -22.72
N ILE A 173 -19.95 69.23 -23.17
CA ILE A 173 -21.11 70.10 -23.44
C ILE A 173 -21.93 70.41 -22.18
#